data_AF-A0A6B8KDJ7-F1
#
_entry.id   AF-A0A6B8KDJ7-F1
#
_cell.length_a   1.000
_cell.length_b   1.000
_cell.length_c   1.000
_cell.angle_alpha   90.00
_cell.angle_beta   90.00
_cell.angle_gamma   90.00
#
_symmetry.space_group_name_H-M   'P 1'
#
loop_
_entity.id
_entity.type
_entity.pdbx_description
1 polymer ?
#
loop_
_entity_poly.entity_id
_entity_poly.type
_entity_poly.pdbx_seq_one_letter_code
_entity_poly.pdbx_strand_id
1 'polypeptide(L)'
;MSFTLIEQATPRLHRSELAVPGSAPGMFEKAAQSKADQIFLDLEDAVAPDDKEQARKNIIQGLNDIDWGKKVMTLRINGLDTQYCYRDVVDVLENCPRLDVVLIPKVGVPADVYAIDMMITQIEQYKKRTKKIGIEILIETALGMANVEAIAQSSKRLEAMSFGVADYAASTRARTTVIGGVNPDYGVLTDKDKDGNRDYYWMDQWHAAQTRMMVACRAYGLRPIDGPFGDFNDPEGYKAAAKRAAVLGYEGKWAIHPSQIELANEVFTPSEAEVTKARRILEAMAQAAKEGKGAVSLDGRLIDIASIRMAEALIEKADAMASA
;
A
#
# COMPACT_ATOMS: atom_id res chain seq x y z
N MET A 1 7.05 24.99 10.05
CA MET A 1 7.47 23.96 9.08
C MET A 1 8.88 23.53 9.44
N SER A 2 9.22 22.25 9.25
CA SER A 2 10.61 21.83 9.32
C SER A 2 11.41 22.50 8.20
N PHE A 3 12.68 22.83 8.46
CA PHE A 3 13.60 23.26 7.40
C PHE A 3 14.00 22.10 6.48
N THR A 4 13.89 20.87 6.97
CA THR A 4 14.09 19.65 6.18
C THR A 4 12.86 19.40 5.32
N LEU A 5 13.06 19.39 4.00
CA LEU A 5 12.04 19.05 3.01
C LEU A 5 12.30 17.64 2.48
N ILE A 6 11.21 16.89 2.29
CA ILE A 6 11.23 15.57 1.68
C ILE A 6 10.44 15.64 0.37
N GLU A 7 11.00 15.02 -0.66
CA GLU A 7 10.33 14.87 -1.96
C GLU A 7 9.32 13.72 -1.89
N GLN A 8 8.10 13.95 -2.39
CA GLN A 8 7.10 12.89 -2.51
C GLN A 8 7.52 11.93 -3.62
N ALA A 9 7.29 10.63 -3.43
CA ALA A 9 7.50 9.63 -4.47
C ALA A 9 6.54 9.85 -5.66
N THR A 10 6.81 9.14 -6.77
CA THR A 10 5.96 9.15 -7.98
C THR A 10 4.48 8.99 -7.62
N PRO A 11 3.59 9.97 -7.92
CA PRO A 11 2.21 9.99 -7.41
C PRO A 11 1.29 9.10 -8.24
N ARG A 12 1.36 7.78 -8.01
CA ARG A 12 0.49 6.78 -8.66
C ARG A 12 -0.84 6.66 -7.90
N LEU A 13 -1.93 6.47 -8.63
CA LEU A 13 -3.20 6.04 -8.04
C LEU A 13 -3.05 4.58 -7.56
N HIS A 14 -3.43 4.31 -6.31
CA HIS A 14 -3.11 3.03 -5.64
C HIS A 14 -4.19 2.61 -4.64
N ARG A 15 -5.49 2.73 -4.98
CA ARG A 15 -6.60 2.39 -4.06
C ARG A 15 -6.73 0.89 -3.86
N SER A 16 -6.52 0.14 -4.94
CA SER A 16 -6.61 -1.31 -5.00
C SER A 16 -5.36 -1.91 -5.62
N GLU A 17 -4.83 -2.92 -4.94
CA GLU A 17 -3.68 -3.69 -5.42
C GLU A 17 -4.04 -5.17 -5.51
N LEU A 18 -4.18 -5.68 -6.74
CA LEU A 18 -4.62 -7.05 -6.98
C LEU A 18 -3.43 -8.02 -7.03
N ALA A 19 -3.47 -9.04 -6.18
CA ALA A 19 -2.52 -10.15 -6.20
C ALA A 19 -2.91 -11.19 -7.27
N VAL A 20 -1.96 -11.57 -8.12
CA VAL A 20 -2.19 -12.61 -9.15
C VAL A 20 -1.01 -13.60 -9.20
N PRO A 21 -1.22 -14.90 -8.91
CA PRO A 21 -0.16 -15.90 -8.94
C PRO A 21 0.44 -16.08 -10.34
N GLY A 22 1.77 -16.00 -10.47
CA GLY A 22 2.47 -16.25 -11.73
C GLY A 22 2.29 -17.68 -12.26
N SER A 23 1.97 -18.63 -11.38
CA SER A 23 1.64 -20.01 -11.71
C SER A 23 0.26 -20.18 -12.37
N ALA A 24 -0.59 -19.14 -12.37
CA ALA A 24 -1.96 -19.19 -12.89
C ALA A 24 -2.20 -18.22 -14.07
N PRO A 25 -1.54 -18.40 -15.22
CA PRO A 25 -1.63 -17.47 -16.36
C PRO A 25 -3.04 -17.28 -16.89
N GLY A 26 -3.94 -18.26 -16.71
CA GLY A 26 -5.36 -18.13 -17.06
C GLY A 26 -6.12 -17.03 -16.30
N MET A 27 -5.53 -16.46 -15.24
CA MET A 27 -6.09 -15.32 -14.51
C MET A 27 -5.65 -13.96 -15.07
N PHE A 28 -4.60 -13.90 -15.90
CA PHE A 28 -3.94 -12.66 -16.26
C PHE A 28 -4.83 -11.72 -17.10
N GLU A 29 -5.49 -12.23 -18.14
CA GLU A 29 -6.41 -11.42 -18.96
C GLU A 29 -7.58 -10.88 -18.14
N LYS A 30 -8.13 -11.70 -17.24
CA LYS A 30 -9.20 -11.28 -16.33
C LYS A 30 -8.72 -10.19 -15.35
N ALA A 31 -7.49 -10.30 -14.87
CA ALA A 31 -6.87 -9.29 -14.02
C ALA A 31 -6.63 -7.98 -14.81
N ALA A 32 -6.14 -8.07 -16.05
CA ALA A 32 -5.94 -6.93 -16.94
C ALA A 32 -7.26 -6.18 -17.25
N GLN A 33 -8.38 -6.89 -17.34
CA GLN A 33 -9.72 -6.32 -17.54
C GLN A 33 -10.39 -5.84 -16.25
N SER A 34 -9.78 -6.07 -15.08
CA SER A 34 -10.34 -5.62 -13.80
C SER A 34 -10.25 -4.10 -13.62
N LYS A 35 -10.89 -3.61 -12.55
CA LYS A 35 -10.82 -2.22 -12.10
C LYS A 35 -9.73 -1.97 -11.06
N ALA A 36 -8.77 -2.88 -10.91
CA ALA A 36 -7.63 -2.67 -10.02
C ALA A 36 -6.75 -1.54 -10.55
N ASP A 37 -6.27 -0.66 -9.66
CA ASP A 37 -5.34 0.41 -10.01
C ASP A 37 -3.92 -0.16 -10.25
N GLN A 38 -3.50 -1.07 -9.36
CA GLN A 38 -2.22 -1.79 -9.42
C GLN A 38 -2.45 -3.30 -9.41
N ILE A 39 -1.60 -4.04 -10.12
CA ILE A 39 -1.59 -5.51 -10.11
C ILE A 39 -0.16 -5.96 -9.86
N PHE A 40 0.06 -6.79 -8.84
CA PHE A 40 1.31 -7.53 -8.74
C PHE A 40 1.16 -8.95 -9.23
N LEU A 41 2.04 -9.33 -10.15
CA LEU A 41 2.22 -10.71 -10.56
C LEU A 41 3.21 -11.36 -9.60
N ASP A 42 2.79 -12.47 -9.00
CA ASP A 42 3.46 -13.06 -7.84
C ASP A 42 4.38 -14.23 -8.20
N LEU A 43 5.61 -14.21 -7.70
CA LEU A 43 6.56 -15.33 -7.76
C LEU A 43 6.83 -15.97 -6.40
N GLU A 44 6.19 -15.46 -5.35
CA GLU A 44 6.59 -15.68 -3.98
C GLU A 44 5.60 -16.58 -3.23
N ASP A 45 4.90 -16.12 -2.19
CA ASP A 45 4.14 -17.00 -1.29
C ASP A 45 2.95 -17.71 -1.97
N ALA A 46 2.36 -17.17 -3.04
CA ALA A 46 1.28 -17.84 -3.77
C ALA A 46 1.78 -18.84 -4.83
N VAL A 47 3.10 -19.03 -4.94
CA VAL A 47 3.73 -19.94 -5.91
C VAL A 47 4.59 -20.97 -5.20
N ALA A 48 4.21 -22.25 -5.32
CA ALA A 48 4.95 -23.36 -4.74
C ALA A 48 6.41 -23.40 -5.28
N PRO A 49 7.39 -23.88 -4.48
CA PRO A 49 8.80 -23.87 -4.86
C PRO A 49 9.11 -24.46 -6.25
N ASP A 50 8.47 -25.59 -6.59
CA ASP A 50 8.69 -26.29 -7.86
C ASP A 50 8.09 -25.54 -9.06
N ASP A 51 7.12 -24.65 -8.82
CA ASP A 51 6.43 -23.88 -9.86
C ASP A 51 7.11 -22.53 -10.14
N LYS A 52 8.04 -22.07 -9.28
CA LYS A 52 8.63 -20.72 -9.37
C LYS A 52 9.34 -20.46 -10.71
N GLU A 53 10.02 -21.46 -11.26
CA GLU A 53 10.67 -21.31 -12.56
C GLU A 53 9.64 -21.14 -13.69
N GLN A 54 8.58 -21.95 -13.69
CA GLN A 54 7.54 -21.85 -14.72
C GLN A 54 6.72 -20.58 -14.55
N ALA A 55 6.40 -20.17 -13.31
CA ALA A 55 5.73 -18.93 -13.00
C ALA A 55 6.51 -17.71 -13.53
N ARG A 56 7.85 -17.71 -13.42
CA ARG A 56 8.69 -16.66 -14.00
C ARG A 56 8.55 -16.58 -15.51
N LYS A 57 8.55 -17.72 -16.21
CA LYS A 57 8.33 -17.78 -17.67
C LYS A 57 6.94 -17.25 -18.03
N ASN A 58 5.92 -17.66 -17.29
CA ASN A 58 4.54 -17.20 -17.49
C ASN A 58 4.41 -15.68 -17.32
N ILE A 59 5.02 -15.10 -16.28
CA ILE A 59 5.00 -13.65 -16.03
C ILE A 59 5.70 -12.90 -17.16
N ILE A 60 6.86 -13.39 -17.62
CA ILE A 60 7.59 -12.77 -18.74
C ILE A 60 6.71 -12.73 -19.99
N GLN A 61 6.05 -13.84 -20.30
CA GLN A 61 5.12 -13.92 -21.42
C GLN A 61 3.92 -12.99 -21.21
N GLY A 62 3.25 -13.07 -20.06
CA GLY A 62 2.06 -12.26 -19.76
C GLY A 62 2.31 -10.75 -19.78
N LEU A 63 3.45 -10.28 -19.27
CA LEU A 63 3.81 -8.86 -19.30
C LEU A 63 4.05 -8.32 -20.72
N ASN A 64 4.45 -9.19 -21.65
CA ASN A 64 4.74 -8.82 -23.03
C ASN A 64 3.54 -9.00 -23.97
N ASP A 65 2.69 -9.99 -23.71
CA ASP A 65 1.63 -10.40 -24.63
C ASP A 65 0.26 -9.79 -24.28
N ILE A 66 -0.02 -9.50 -23.01
CA ILE A 66 -1.33 -9.04 -22.55
C ILE A 66 -1.39 -7.50 -22.53
N ASP A 67 -2.52 -6.95 -22.97
CA ASP A 67 -2.80 -5.53 -22.82
C ASP A 67 -3.24 -5.20 -21.39
N TRP A 68 -2.29 -4.72 -20.59
CA TRP A 68 -2.51 -4.27 -19.22
C TRP A 68 -3.11 -2.86 -19.12
N GLY A 69 -3.34 -2.18 -20.25
CA GLY A 69 -3.78 -0.80 -20.29
C GLY A 69 -2.87 0.12 -19.46
N LYS A 70 -3.48 1.03 -18.70
CA LYS A 70 -2.80 2.01 -17.85
C LYS A 70 -2.44 1.51 -16.44
N LYS A 71 -2.73 0.25 -16.11
CA LYS A 71 -2.50 -0.27 -14.76
C LYS A 71 -1.03 -0.22 -14.38
N VAL A 72 -0.74 0.01 -13.10
CA VAL A 72 0.62 -0.13 -12.59
C VAL A 72 0.91 -1.63 -12.50
N MET A 73 1.88 -2.08 -13.29
CA MET A 73 2.28 -3.49 -13.31
C MET A 73 3.47 -3.71 -12.38
N THR A 74 3.23 -4.52 -11.36
CA THR A 74 4.17 -4.83 -10.29
C THR A 74 4.59 -6.29 -10.36
N LEU A 75 5.83 -6.58 -9.98
CA LEU A 75 6.32 -7.95 -9.80
C LEU A 75 6.65 -8.16 -8.33
N ARG A 76 6.00 -9.11 -7.65
CA ARG A 76 6.48 -9.58 -6.34
C ARG A 76 7.54 -10.65 -6.57
N ILE A 77 8.80 -10.29 -6.31
CA ILE A 77 9.94 -11.21 -6.41
C ILE A 77 9.98 -12.14 -5.19
N ASN A 78 10.77 -13.21 -5.25
CA ASN A 78 11.06 -14.01 -4.06
C ASN A 78 11.93 -13.26 -3.04
N GLY A 79 11.90 -13.70 -1.78
CA GLY A 79 12.73 -13.16 -0.69
C GLY A 79 14.23 -13.24 -0.97
N LEU A 80 14.97 -12.25 -0.48
CA LEU A 80 16.43 -12.13 -0.63
C LEU A 80 17.19 -13.28 0.06
N ASP A 81 16.53 -13.99 0.97
CA ASP A 81 17.01 -15.20 1.65
C ASP A 81 16.86 -16.48 0.82
N THR A 82 16.37 -16.38 -0.42
CA THR A 82 16.11 -17.53 -1.30
C THR A 82 16.98 -17.53 -2.57
N GLN A 83 17.24 -18.71 -3.13
CA GLN A 83 17.94 -18.86 -4.42
C GLN A 83 17.17 -18.33 -5.63
N TYR A 84 15.90 -17.95 -5.50
CA TYR A 84 15.04 -17.57 -6.63
C TYR A 84 15.15 -16.07 -6.97
N CYS A 85 15.31 -15.23 -5.93
CA CYS A 85 15.23 -13.76 -6.03
C CYS A 85 16.07 -13.18 -7.17
N TYR A 86 17.36 -13.53 -7.25
CA TYR A 86 18.25 -12.93 -8.24
C TYR A 86 17.80 -13.22 -9.69
N ARG A 87 17.23 -14.42 -9.92
CA ARG A 87 16.78 -14.86 -11.24
C ARG A 87 15.46 -14.20 -11.62
N ASP A 88 14.57 -13.98 -10.64
CA ASP A 88 13.34 -13.20 -10.84
C ASP A 88 13.67 -11.79 -11.31
N VAL A 89 14.60 -11.12 -10.63
CA VAL A 89 15.03 -9.76 -10.96
C VAL A 89 15.69 -9.72 -12.35
N VAL A 90 16.68 -10.57 -12.62
CA VAL A 90 17.41 -10.55 -13.90
C VAL A 90 16.50 -10.87 -15.07
N ASP A 91 15.83 -12.03 -15.04
CA ASP A 91 15.11 -12.52 -16.22
C ASP A 91 13.90 -11.63 -16.54
N VAL A 92 13.12 -11.20 -15.54
CA VAL A 92 11.93 -10.38 -15.80
C VAL A 92 12.33 -8.97 -16.23
N LEU A 93 13.27 -8.32 -15.54
CA LEU A 93 13.61 -6.93 -15.88
C LEU A 93 14.37 -6.83 -17.20
N GLU A 94 15.15 -7.83 -17.60
CA GLU A 94 15.79 -7.81 -18.93
C GLU A 94 14.78 -7.97 -20.08
N ASN A 95 13.69 -8.71 -19.86
CA ASN A 95 12.77 -9.15 -20.92
C ASN A 95 11.41 -8.43 -20.92
N CYS A 96 11.08 -7.65 -19.89
CA CYS A 96 9.76 -7.01 -19.78
C CYS A 96 9.88 -5.47 -19.67
N PRO A 97 9.80 -4.72 -20.79
CA PRO A 97 9.73 -3.26 -20.76
C PRO A 97 8.42 -2.72 -20.14
N ARG A 98 7.36 -3.54 -20.12
CA ARG A 98 6.06 -3.18 -19.56
C ARG A 98 6.08 -3.02 -18.04
N LEU A 99 6.95 -3.71 -17.31
CA LEU A 99 7.00 -3.69 -15.84
C LEU A 99 7.24 -2.27 -15.30
N ASP A 100 6.51 -1.86 -14.25
CA ASP A 100 6.58 -0.54 -13.64
C ASP A 100 7.26 -0.55 -12.27
N VAL A 101 6.94 -1.55 -11.43
CA VAL A 101 7.37 -1.60 -10.03
C VAL A 101 7.85 -3.01 -9.67
N VAL A 102 8.85 -3.10 -8.79
CA VAL A 102 9.22 -4.35 -8.11
C VAL A 102 8.77 -4.26 -6.65
N LEU A 103 8.00 -5.25 -6.22
CA LEU A 103 7.58 -5.46 -4.84
C LEU A 103 8.56 -6.42 -4.15
N ILE A 104 9.28 -5.93 -3.15
CA ILE A 104 10.28 -6.70 -2.40
C ILE A 104 9.63 -7.25 -1.12
N PRO A 105 9.52 -8.57 -0.96
CA PRO A 105 8.98 -9.17 0.26
C PRO A 105 10.00 -9.12 1.41
N LYS A 106 9.50 -9.25 2.64
CA LYS A 106 10.26 -9.58 3.86
C LYS A 106 11.43 -8.63 4.15
N VAL A 107 11.35 -7.37 3.71
CA VAL A 107 12.40 -6.37 3.95
C VAL A 107 12.63 -6.18 5.44
N GLY A 108 13.87 -6.39 5.88
CA GLY A 108 14.27 -6.31 7.29
C GLY A 108 15.11 -5.07 7.60
N VAL A 109 15.94 -4.63 6.65
CA VAL A 109 16.87 -3.50 6.80
C VAL A 109 17.00 -2.68 5.50
N PRO A 110 17.48 -1.43 5.55
CA PRO A 110 17.66 -0.59 4.35
C PRO A 110 18.56 -1.23 3.28
N ALA A 111 19.53 -2.04 3.69
CA ALA A 111 20.47 -2.70 2.78
C ALA A 111 19.79 -3.72 1.85
N ASP A 112 18.66 -4.30 2.26
CA ASP A 112 17.87 -5.21 1.43
C ASP A 112 17.33 -4.47 0.19
N VAL A 113 16.77 -3.28 0.41
CA VAL A 113 16.27 -2.42 -0.67
C VAL A 113 17.42 -1.94 -1.55
N TYR A 114 18.55 -1.56 -0.95
CA TYR A 114 19.75 -1.14 -1.69
C TYR A 114 20.25 -2.25 -2.63
N ALA A 115 20.27 -3.51 -2.19
CA ALA A 115 20.72 -4.63 -3.01
C ALA A 115 19.87 -4.77 -4.28
N ILE A 116 18.56 -4.64 -4.16
CA ILE A 116 17.64 -4.72 -5.31
C ILE A 116 17.74 -3.47 -6.19
N ASP A 117 17.82 -2.26 -5.63
CA ASP A 117 18.02 -1.02 -6.41
C ASP A 117 19.29 -1.09 -7.27
N MET A 118 20.40 -1.59 -6.70
CA MET A 118 21.65 -1.79 -7.41
C MET A 118 21.48 -2.71 -8.63
N MET A 119 20.80 -3.86 -8.46
CA MET A 119 20.51 -4.78 -9.57
C MET A 119 19.61 -4.15 -10.64
N ILE A 120 18.51 -3.51 -10.23
CA ILE A 120 17.60 -2.79 -11.14
C ILE A 120 18.38 -1.77 -11.97
N THR A 121 19.22 -0.98 -11.31
CA THR A 121 20.00 0.08 -11.95
C THR A 121 20.98 -0.46 -12.99
N GLN A 122 21.69 -1.56 -12.69
CA GLN A 122 22.60 -2.19 -13.65
C GLN A 122 21.86 -2.75 -14.87
N ILE A 123 20.72 -3.42 -14.66
CA ILE A 123 19.90 -3.98 -15.73
C ILE A 123 19.32 -2.86 -16.61
N GLU A 124 18.78 -1.80 -16.01
CA GLU A 124 18.27 -0.65 -16.75
C GLU A 124 19.34 0.01 -17.62
N GLN A 125 20.57 0.15 -17.11
CA GLN A 125 21.69 0.70 -17.87
C GLN A 125 22.09 -0.22 -19.03
N TYR A 126 22.22 -1.53 -18.77
CA TYR A 126 22.55 -2.52 -19.79
C TYR A 126 21.50 -2.57 -20.91
N LYS A 127 20.21 -2.56 -20.55
CA LYS A 127 19.07 -2.56 -21.48
C LYS A 127 18.74 -1.17 -22.04
N LYS A 128 19.44 -0.11 -21.61
CA LYS A 128 19.21 1.30 -21.99
C LYS A 128 17.76 1.75 -21.79
N ARG A 129 17.16 1.37 -20.66
CA ARG A 129 15.76 1.69 -20.33
C ARG A 129 15.59 3.20 -20.12
N THR A 130 14.54 3.76 -20.74
CA THR A 130 14.11 5.15 -20.52
C THR A 130 13.18 5.27 -19.32
N LYS A 131 12.25 4.33 -19.16
CA LYS A 131 11.39 4.21 -17.97
C LYS A 131 12.20 3.66 -16.80
N LYS A 132 12.11 4.34 -15.65
CA LYS A 132 12.69 3.89 -14.38
C LYS A 132 11.68 3.06 -13.60
N ILE A 133 12.13 1.91 -13.13
CA ILE A 133 11.35 1.00 -12.28
C ILE A 133 11.31 1.58 -10.86
N GLY A 134 10.10 1.64 -10.30
CA GLY A 134 9.84 1.96 -8.89
C GLY A 134 10.00 0.73 -7.99
N ILE A 135 10.06 0.96 -6.69
CA ILE A 135 10.13 -0.08 -5.67
C ILE A 135 8.95 0.08 -4.71
N GLU A 136 8.29 -1.02 -4.43
CA GLU A 136 7.41 -1.19 -3.28
C GLU A 136 8.01 -2.26 -2.38
N ILE A 137 7.75 -2.20 -1.07
CA ILE A 137 8.24 -3.19 -0.12
C ILE A 137 7.12 -3.71 0.77
N LEU A 138 7.26 -4.93 1.25
CA LEU A 138 6.44 -5.46 2.34
C LEU A 138 7.13 -5.26 3.68
N ILE A 139 6.41 -4.63 4.61
CA ILE A 139 6.73 -4.67 6.03
C ILE A 139 5.84 -5.74 6.65
N GLU A 140 6.40 -6.95 6.73
CA GLU A 140 5.66 -8.16 7.10
C GLU A 140 6.41 -9.02 8.11
N THR A 141 7.43 -8.46 8.77
CA THR A 141 8.17 -9.14 9.84
C THR A 141 8.40 -8.20 11.02
N ALA A 142 8.64 -8.77 12.19
CA ALA A 142 9.03 -7.99 13.37
C ALA A 142 10.31 -7.18 13.11
N LEU A 143 11.26 -7.72 12.33
CA LEU A 143 12.51 -7.05 11.98
C LEU A 143 12.26 -5.85 11.06
N GLY A 144 11.45 -6.02 10.01
CA GLY A 144 11.07 -4.92 9.12
C GLY A 144 10.36 -3.80 9.86
N MET A 145 9.40 -4.16 10.73
CA MET A 145 8.71 -3.19 11.57
C MET A 145 9.64 -2.49 12.56
N ALA A 146 10.66 -3.18 13.09
CA ALA A 146 11.64 -2.58 13.99
C ALA A 146 12.50 -1.51 13.32
N ASN A 147 12.72 -1.62 11.99
CA ASN A 147 13.58 -0.74 11.20
C ASN A 147 12.82 0.16 10.20
N VAL A 148 11.48 0.23 10.30
CA VAL A 148 10.62 0.79 9.24
C VAL A 148 10.95 2.24 8.86
N GLU A 149 11.36 3.07 9.82
CA GLU A 149 11.73 4.48 9.56
C GLU A 149 13.05 4.60 8.78
N ALA A 150 14.01 3.69 9.03
CA ALA A 150 15.26 3.66 8.28
C ALA A 150 15.03 3.10 6.87
N ILE A 151 14.20 2.07 6.75
CA ILE A 151 13.84 1.45 5.48
C ILE A 151 13.13 2.46 4.56
N ALA A 152 12.30 3.36 5.11
CA ALA A 152 11.59 4.38 4.36
C ALA A 152 12.47 5.38 3.60
N GLN A 153 13.76 5.43 3.93
CA GLN A 153 14.73 6.34 3.30
C GLN A 153 15.74 5.60 2.39
N SER A 154 15.54 4.30 2.18
CA SER A 154 16.57 3.40 1.65
C SER A 154 16.84 3.53 0.15
N SER A 155 15.92 4.10 -0.63
CA SER A 155 16.08 4.25 -2.09
C SER A 155 15.25 5.39 -2.63
N LYS A 156 15.75 6.06 -3.68
CA LYS A 156 14.99 7.04 -4.48
C LYS A 156 13.89 6.41 -5.33
N ARG A 157 13.93 5.09 -5.52
CA ARG A 157 12.90 4.34 -6.25
C ARG A 157 11.75 3.93 -5.34
N LEU A 158 11.94 3.98 -4.02
CA LEU A 158 10.93 3.54 -3.08
C LEU A 158 9.71 4.46 -3.18
N GLU A 159 8.54 3.88 -3.45
CA GLU A 159 7.30 4.63 -3.63
C GLU A 159 6.21 4.25 -2.62
N ALA A 160 6.23 3.02 -2.11
CA ALA A 160 5.18 2.50 -1.26
C ALA A 160 5.68 1.43 -0.27
N MET A 161 4.97 1.28 0.85
CA MET A 161 5.11 0.16 1.78
C MET A 161 3.75 -0.50 1.99
N SER A 162 3.71 -1.82 1.90
CA SER A 162 2.55 -2.65 2.16
C SER A 162 2.67 -3.38 3.51
N PHE A 163 1.62 -3.37 4.32
CA PHE A 163 1.58 -4.07 5.61
C PHE A 163 1.17 -5.53 5.43
N GLY A 164 2.13 -6.46 5.34
CA GLY A 164 1.87 -7.89 5.21
C GLY A 164 1.40 -8.51 6.52
N VAL A 165 0.11 -8.38 6.83
CA VAL A 165 -0.46 -8.70 8.15
C VAL A 165 -0.31 -10.16 8.56
N ALA A 166 -0.41 -11.12 7.64
CA ALA A 166 -0.35 -12.55 7.94
C ALA A 166 1.06 -12.98 8.37
N ASP A 167 2.06 -12.68 7.57
CA ASP A 167 3.46 -12.97 7.89
C ASP A 167 3.96 -12.15 9.06
N TYR A 168 3.45 -10.92 9.24
CA TYR A 168 3.73 -10.14 10.44
C TYR A 168 3.19 -10.83 11.69
N ALA A 169 1.98 -11.36 11.62
CA ALA A 169 1.38 -12.12 12.71
C ALA A 169 2.19 -13.40 13.01
N ALA A 170 2.66 -14.11 11.98
CA ALA A 170 3.53 -15.27 12.14
C ALA A 170 4.87 -14.90 12.80
N SER A 171 5.51 -13.83 12.34
CA SER A 171 6.79 -13.32 12.85
C SER A 171 6.71 -12.87 14.31
N THR A 172 5.60 -12.24 14.70
CA THR A 172 5.34 -11.78 16.09
C THR A 172 4.74 -12.86 16.98
N ARG A 173 4.40 -14.04 16.41
CA ARG A 173 3.65 -15.12 17.07
C ARG A 173 2.31 -14.67 17.63
N ALA A 174 1.65 -13.71 16.97
CA ALA A 174 0.30 -13.31 17.30
C ALA A 174 -0.66 -14.50 17.18
N ARG A 175 -1.65 -14.58 18.08
CA ARG A 175 -2.60 -15.69 18.11
C ARG A 175 -3.69 -15.47 17.07
N THR A 176 -3.43 -15.87 15.83
CA THR A 176 -4.42 -15.86 14.75
C THR A 176 -4.12 -16.98 13.76
N THR A 177 -5.15 -17.49 13.10
CA THR A 177 -5.06 -18.43 11.98
C THR A 177 -5.75 -17.89 10.73
N VAL A 178 -6.09 -16.60 10.74
CA VAL A 178 -6.79 -15.89 9.66
C VAL A 178 -5.90 -14.74 9.17
N ILE A 179 -5.98 -14.43 7.88
CA ILE A 179 -5.27 -13.31 7.27
C ILE A 179 -6.01 -12.01 7.61
N GLY A 180 -5.45 -11.22 8.52
CA GLY A 180 -6.04 -9.95 8.97
C GLY A 180 -7.15 -10.15 10.01
N GLY A 181 -8.18 -9.31 9.95
CA GLY A 181 -9.33 -9.36 10.88
C GLY A 181 -9.00 -8.89 12.30
N VAL A 182 -9.90 -9.19 13.24
CA VAL A 182 -9.80 -8.86 14.67
C VAL A 182 -9.83 -10.14 15.51
N ASN A 183 -9.51 -10.04 16.80
CA ASN A 183 -9.50 -11.19 17.70
C ASN A 183 -10.37 -10.93 18.94
N PRO A 184 -11.28 -11.86 19.32
CA PRO A 184 -12.13 -11.72 20.51
C PRO A 184 -11.34 -11.61 21.82
N ASP A 185 -10.15 -12.18 21.91
CA ASP A 185 -9.29 -12.13 23.10
C ASP A 185 -8.44 -10.84 23.14
N TYR A 186 -8.46 -10.02 22.09
CA TYR A 186 -7.73 -8.75 22.05
C TYR A 186 -8.67 -7.59 22.42
N GLY A 187 -8.84 -7.37 23.72
CA GLY A 187 -9.77 -6.38 24.23
C GLY A 187 -9.46 -5.93 25.65
N VAL A 188 -10.31 -5.04 26.15
CA VAL A 188 -10.26 -4.55 27.53
C VAL A 188 -11.54 -4.93 28.26
N LEU A 189 -11.39 -5.51 29.44
CA LEU A 189 -12.50 -5.77 30.35
C LEU A 189 -12.62 -4.60 31.32
N THR A 190 -13.73 -3.88 31.24
CA THR A 190 -14.01 -2.69 32.07
C THR A 190 -13.95 -2.98 33.57
N ASP A 191 -13.77 -1.94 34.39
CA ASP A 191 -14.09 -2.02 35.82
C ASP A 191 -15.60 -2.26 36.01
N LYS A 192 -15.98 -2.77 37.19
CA LYS A 192 -17.40 -2.97 37.50
C LYS A 192 -18.15 -1.64 37.52
N ASP A 193 -19.29 -1.58 36.84
CA ASP A 193 -20.22 -0.47 36.99
C ASP A 193 -20.95 -0.52 38.35
N LYS A 194 -21.85 0.44 38.58
CA LYS A 194 -22.66 0.55 39.81
C LYS A 194 -23.56 -0.67 40.08
N ASP A 195 -23.89 -1.42 39.03
CA ASP A 195 -24.76 -2.60 39.07
C ASP A 195 -23.92 -3.91 39.13
N GLY A 196 -22.59 -3.79 39.12
CA GLY A 196 -21.64 -4.89 39.19
C GLY A 196 -21.30 -5.53 37.84
N ASN A 197 -21.79 -4.98 36.73
CA ASN A 197 -21.58 -5.49 35.37
C ASN A 197 -20.19 -5.10 34.85
N ARG A 198 -19.70 -5.87 33.87
CA ARG A 198 -18.46 -5.57 33.11
C ARG A 198 -18.71 -5.80 31.63
N ASP A 199 -18.40 -4.79 30.83
CA ASP A 199 -18.31 -4.91 29.38
C ASP A 199 -16.91 -5.31 28.94
N TYR A 200 -16.83 -6.00 27.80
CA TYR A 200 -15.58 -6.32 27.12
C TYR A 200 -15.54 -5.65 25.75
N TYR A 201 -14.63 -4.69 25.57
CA TYR A 201 -14.48 -3.94 24.33
C TYR A 201 -13.30 -4.47 23.53
N TRP A 202 -13.55 -4.93 22.31
CA TRP A 202 -12.51 -5.38 21.39
C TRP A 202 -11.65 -4.19 20.97
N MET A 203 -10.37 -4.46 20.76
CA MET A 203 -9.38 -3.47 20.34
C MET A 203 -8.81 -3.86 18.97
N ASP A 204 -8.06 -2.94 18.36
CA ASP A 204 -7.36 -3.22 17.11
C ASP A 204 -5.96 -3.76 17.39
N GLN A 205 -5.77 -5.07 17.13
CA GLN A 205 -4.49 -5.75 17.30
C GLN A 205 -3.40 -5.27 16.34
N TRP A 206 -3.77 -4.54 15.28
CA TRP A 206 -2.84 -4.05 14.25
C TRP A 206 -2.50 -2.56 14.40
N HIS A 207 -3.16 -1.85 15.31
CA HIS A 207 -3.08 -0.39 15.42
C HIS A 207 -1.62 0.10 15.51
N ALA A 208 -0.82 -0.48 16.41
CA ALA A 208 0.57 -0.06 16.59
C ALA A 208 1.43 -0.27 15.33
N ALA A 209 1.27 -1.39 14.64
CA ALA A 209 1.99 -1.71 13.41
C ALA A 209 1.56 -0.78 12.27
N GLN A 210 0.25 -0.63 12.06
CA GLN A 210 -0.29 0.21 11.00
C GLN A 210 0.07 1.68 11.20
N THR A 211 -0.07 2.21 12.42
CA THR A 211 0.32 3.59 12.72
C THR A 211 1.80 3.83 12.53
N ARG A 212 2.68 2.92 13.00
CA ARG A 212 4.13 3.09 12.86
C ARG A 212 4.58 3.09 11.39
N MET A 213 4.07 2.15 10.59
CA MET A 213 4.37 2.11 9.16
C MET A 213 3.82 3.34 8.43
N MET A 214 2.59 3.77 8.75
CA MET A 214 2.02 4.99 8.19
C MET A 214 2.86 6.22 8.50
N VAL A 215 3.32 6.39 9.75
CA VAL A 215 4.20 7.49 10.15
C VAL A 215 5.49 7.48 9.33
N ALA A 216 6.12 6.31 9.16
CA ALA A 216 7.32 6.18 8.33
C ALA A 216 7.03 6.58 6.87
N CYS A 217 5.95 6.08 6.27
CA CYS A 217 5.57 6.44 4.91
C CYS A 217 5.33 7.95 4.75
N ARG A 218 4.54 8.55 5.64
CA ARG A 218 4.18 9.97 5.58
C ARG A 218 5.34 10.90 5.90
N ALA A 219 6.27 10.48 6.75
CA ALA A 219 7.49 11.24 7.04
C ALA A 219 8.43 11.28 5.83
N TYR A 220 8.44 10.24 5.00
CA TYR A 220 9.41 10.06 3.93
C TYR A 220 8.81 10.04 2.50
N GLY A 221 7.59 10.54 2.35
CA GLY A 221 6.95 10.76 1.05
C GLY A 221 6.48 9.52 0.31
N LEU A 222 6.22 8.43 1.04
CA LEU A 222 5.77 7.14 0.50
C LEU A 222 4.26 6.91 0.71
N ARG A 223 3.70 5.99 -0.07
CA ARG A 223 2.32 5.52 0.09
C ARG A 223 2.24 4.37 1.12
N PRO A 224 1.46 4.50 2.20
CA PRO A 224 1.13 3.37 3.07
C PRO A 224 -0.06 2.58 2.50
N ILE A 225 0.14 1.29 2.27
CA ILE A 225 -0.84 0.36 1.69
C ILE A 225 -1.13 -0.76 2.69
N ASP A 226 -2.41 -1.07 2.90
CA ASP A 226 -2.82 -2.13 3.81
C ASP A 226 -2.80 -3.47 3.07
N GLY A 227 -2.27 -4.52 3.69
CA GLY A 227 -2.11 -5.80 3.02
C GLY A 227 -3.40 -6.62 2.95
N PRO A 228 -3.29 -7.96 2.85
CA PRO A 228 -4.42 -8.82 2.51
C PRO A 228 -5.47 -8.94 3.63
N PHE A 229 -6.68 -9.36 3.24
CA PHE A 229 -7.75 -9.79 4.13
C PHE A 229 -8.33 -11.11 3.60
N GLY A 230 -8.28 -12.17 4.42
CA GLY A 230 -8.46 -13.55 3.96
C GLY A 230 -9.90 -14.03 3.81
N ASP A 231 -10.86 -13.42 4.49
CA ASP A 231 -12.25 -13.88 4.41
C ASP A 231 -12.97 -13.23 3.22
N PHE A 232 -13.08 -13.96 2.11
CA PHE A 232 -13.74 -13.46 0.91
C PHE A 232 -15.26 -13.43 1.01
N ASN A 233 -15.83 -14.07 2.04
CA ASN A 233 -17.27 -14.09 2.30
C ASN A 233 -17.71 -12.97 3.25
N ASP A 234 -16.78 -12.19 3.80
CA ASP A 234 -17.04 -11.08 4.71
C ASP A 234 -16.67 -9.71 4.10
N PRO A 235 -17.50 -9.18 3.18
CA PRO A 235 -17.25 -7.86 2.58
C PRO A 235 -17.34 -6.72 3.61
N GLU A 236 -18.13 -6.88 4.67
CA GLU A 236 -18.27 -5.86 5.73
C GLU A 236 -17.02 -5.81 6.61
N GLY A 237 -16.45 -6.96 6.98
CA GLY A 237 -15.16 -7.04 7.66
C GLY A 237 -14.02 -6.47 6.81
N TYR A 238 -14.01 -6.74 5.50
CA TYR A 238 -13.06 -6.10 4.58
C TYR A 238 -13.20 -4.57 4.58
N LYS A 239 -14.43 -4.06 4.43
CA LYS A 239 -14.72 -2.61 4.45
C LYS A 239 -14.34 -1.98 5.80
N ALA A 240 -14.59 -2.65 6.92
CA ALA A 240 -14.22 -2.18 8.25
C ALA A 240 -12.69 -2.08 8.40
N ALA A 241 -11.94 -3.08 7.93
CA ALA A 241 -10.47 -3.04 7.92
C ALA A 241 -9.94 -1.93 7.02
N ALA A 242 -10.46 -1.80 5.79
CA ALA A 242 -10.07 -0.76 4.85
C ALA A 242 -10.36 0.65 5.39
N LYS A 243 -11.55 0.88 5.95
CA LYS A 243 -11.94 2.19 6.53
C LYS A 243 -11.05 2.57 7.71
N ARG A 244 -10.72 1.60 8.57
CA ARG A 244 -9.81 1.83 9.70
C ARG A 244 -8.43 2.27 9.23
N ALA A 245 -7.87 1.61 8.21
CA ALA A 245 -6.61 2.01 7.61
C ALA A 245 -6.71 3.38 6.91
N ALA A 246 -7.76 3.62 6.13
CA ALA A 246 -8.00 4.89 5.44
C ALA A 246 -8.05 6.08 6.41
N VAL A 247 -8.71 5.92 7.57
CA VAL A 247 -8.76 6.94 8.63
C VAL A 247 -7.38 7.28 9.19
N LEU A 248 -6.46 6.31 9.29
CA LEU A 248 -5.07 6.56 9.68
C LEU A 248 -4.27 7.29 8.59
N GLY A 249 -4.77 7.33 7.35
CA GLY A 249 -4.11 7.94 6.20
C GLY A 249 -3.44 6.93 5.26
N TYR A 250 -3.88 5.67 5.23
CA TYR A 250 -3.52 4.73 4.16
C TYR A 250 -4.13 5.13 2.81
N GLU A 251 -3.51 4.73 1.71
CA GLU A 251 -3.94 5.09 0.34
C GLU A 251 -4.59 3.95 -0.42
N GLY A 252 -4.45 2.73 0.05
CA GLY A 252 -5.04 1.57 -0.60
C GLY A 252 -5.01 0.33 0.27
N LYS A 253 -5.61 -0.73 -0.29
CA LYS A 253 -5.59 -2.06 0.29
C LYS A 253 -5.48 -3.14 -0.78
N TRP A 254 -4.79 -4.21 -0.44
CA TRP A 254 -4.69 -5.38 -1.30
C TRP A 254 -6.04 -6.09 -1.50
N ALA A 255 -6.30 -6.45 -2.75
CA ALA A 255 -7.33 -7.40 -3.14
C ALA A 255 -6.66 -8.74 -3.49
N ILE A 256 -6.96 -9.78 -2.72
CA ILE A 256 -6.51 -11.16 -3.00
C ILE A 256 -7.64 -12.04 -3.56
N HIS A 257 -8.81 -11.44 -3.75
CA HIS A 257 -9.94 -12.00 -4.48
C HIS A 257 -10.62 -10.89 -5.30
N PRO A 258 -11.14 -11.15 -6.52
CA PRO A 258 -11.71 -10.10 -7.39
C PRO A 258 -12.86 -9.30 -6.75
N SER A 259 -13.62 -9.88 -5.82
CA SER A 259 -14.71 -9.18 -5.12
C SER A 259 -14.22 -8.01 -4.25
N GLN A 260 -12.95 -8.01 -3.85
CA GLN A 260 -12.37 -6.99 -2.97
C GLN A 260 -11.95 -5.71 -3.70
N ILE A 261 -11.80 -5.77 -5.02
CA ILE A 261 -11.33 -4.64 -5.85
C ILE A 261 -12.28 -3.45 -5.71
N GLU A 262 -13.57 -3.67 -5.91
CA GLU A 262 -14.57 -2.59 -5.80
C GLU A 262 -14.70 -2.07 -4.37
N LEU A 263 -14.53 -2.94 -3.36
CA LEU A 263 -14.58 -2.55 -1.95
C LEU A 263 -13.41 -1.62 -1.59
N ALA A 264 -12.21 -1.94 -2.06
CA ALA A 264 -11.03 -1.09 -1.90
C ALA A 264 -11.20 0.23 -2.64
N ASN A 265 -11.59 0.17 -3.91
CA ASN A 265 -11.84 1.36 -4.72
C ASN A 265 -12.86 2.28 -4.06
N GLU A 266 -13.99 1.76 -3.55
CA GLU A 266 -15.00 2.54 -2.84
C GLU A 266 -14.43 3.23 -1.60
N VAL A 267 -13.71 2.50 -0.74
CA VAL A 267 -13.23 3.03 0.55
C VAL A 267 -12.11 4.05 0.39
N PHE A 268 -11.20 3.83 -0.56
CA PHE A 268 -10.04 4.73 -0.78
C PHE A 268 -10.32 5.81 -1.84
N THR A 269 -11.54 5.87 -2.38
CA THR A 269 -12.03 7.04 -3.10
C THR A 269 -12.58 8.06 -2.09
N PRO A 270 -12.04 9.28 -2.01
CA PRO A 270 -12.65 10.34 -1.21
C PRO A 270 -14.12 10.54 -1.59
N SER A 271 -15.01 10.63 -0.61
CA SER A 271 -16.42 10.89 -0.91
C SER A 271 -16.63 12.29 -1.48
N GLU A 272 -17.68 12.47 -2.30
CA GLU A 272 -18.04 13.80 -2.82
C GLU A 272 -18.22 14.84 -1.71
N ALA A 273 -18.71 14.41 -0.54
CA ALA A 273 -18.87 15.27 0.63
C ALA A 273 -17.52 15.73 1.20
N GLU A 274 -16.53 14.85 1.29
CA GLU A 274 -15.18 15.19 1.75
C GLU A 274 -14.46 16.10 0.76
N VAL A 275 -14.57 15.80 -0.55
CA VAL A 275 -14.01 16.64 -1.62
C VAL A 275 -14.67 18.03 -1.61
N THR A 276 -15.99 18.10 -1.52
CA THR A 276 -16.74 19.38 -1.44
C THR A 276 -16.32 20.19 -0.22
N LYS A 277 -16.19 19.52 0.94
CA LYS A 277 -15.73 20.18 2.17
C LYS A 277 -14.28 20.69 2.01
N ALA A 278 -13.39 19.92 1.42
CA ALA A 278 -12.02 20.35 1.15
C ALA A 278 -11.98 21.56 0.20
N ARG A 279 -12.76 21.57 -0.89
CA ARG A 279 -12.89 22.74 -1.78
C ARG A 279 -13.37 23.99 -1.03
N ARG A 280 -14.40 23.86 -0.18
CA ARG A 280 -14.89 24.96 0.67
C ARG A 280 -13.83 25.48 1.64
N ILE A 281 -13.00 24.60 2.21
CA ILE A 281 -11.87 24.98 3.07
C ILE A 281 -10.86 25.83 2.29
N LEU A 282 -10.46 25.39 1.10
CA LEU A 282 -9.50 26.11 0.26
C LEU A 282 -10.04 27.48 -0.19
N GLU A 283 -11.31 27.55 -0.58
CA GLU A 283 -11.97 28.81 -0.95
C GLU A 283 -12.04 29.80 0.22
N ALA A 284 -12.46 29.33 1.40
CA ALA A 284 -12.55 30.17 2.60
C ALA A 284 -11.19 30.74 3.01
N MET A 285 -10.13 29.94 2.86
CA MET A 285 -8.75 30.32 3.12
C MET A 285 -8.21 31.32 2.09
N ALA A 286 -8.47 31.11 0.80
CA ALA A 286 -8.10 32.04 -0.26
C ALA A 286 -8.79 33.41 -0.06
N GLN A 287 -10.03 33.42 0.40
CA GLN A 287 -10.75 34.65 0.75
C GLN A 287 -10.13 35.34 1.97
N ALA A 288 -9.80 34.60 3.03
CA ALA A 288 -9.16 35.17 4.22
C ALA A 288 -7.77 35.74 3.95
N ALA A 289 -7.00 35.11 3.06
CA ALA A 289 -5.71 35.64 2.61
C ALA A 289 -5.85 37.00 1.91
N LYS A 290 -6.89 37.18 1.07
CA LYS A 290 -7.22 38.48 0.45
C LYS A 290 -7.61 39.53 1.48
N GLU A 291 -8.21 39.12 2.59
CA GLU A 291 -8.63 40.00 3.69
C GLU A 291 -7.55 40.21 4.77
N GLY A 292 -6.35 39.64 4.60
CA GLY A 292 -5.25 39.74 5.57
C GLY A 292 -5.48 38.98 6.89
N LYS A 293 -6.36 37.98 6.90
CA LYS A 293 -6.70 37.16 8.08
C LYS A 293 -5.92 35.84 8.06
N GLY A 294 -5.31 35.49 9.19
CA GLY A 294 -4.49 34.27 9.33
C GLY A 294 -5.26 32.99 9.73
N ALA A 295 -6.54 33.10 10.08
CA ALA A 295 -7.40 31.97 10.44
C ALA A 295 -8.84 32.27 9.99
N VAL A 296 -9.58 31.21 9.66
CA VAL A 296 -10.96 31.32 9.13
C VAL A 296 -11.89 30.44 9.93
N SER A 297 -13.14 30.87 10.13
CA SER A 297 -14.18 30.01 10.66
C SER A 297 -15.02 29.46 9.51
N LEU A 298 -15.07 28.14 9.35
CA LEU A 298 -15.98 27.45 8.43
C LEU A 298 -16.90 26.54 9.25
N ASP A 299 -18.21 26.67 9.09
CA ASP A 299 -19.22 25.90 9.83
C ASP A 299 -19.03 25.92 11.36
N GLY A 300 -18.60 27.06 11.90
CA GLY A 300 -18.35 27.25 13.34
C GLY A 300 -17.06 26.61 13.87
N ARG A 301 -16.17 26.10 13.00
CA ARG A 301 -14.86 25.57 13.36
C ARG A 301 -13.73 26.41 12.80
N LEU A 302 -12.68 26.57 13.61
CA LEU A 302 -11.45 27.22 13.20
C LEU A 302 -10.71 26.35 12.18
N ILE A 303 -10.39 26.96 11.05
CA ILE A 303 -9.57 26.42 9.97
C ILE A 303 -8.24 27.16 10.02
N ASP A 304 -7.16 26.37 10.13
CA ASP A 304 -5.78 26.83 10.20
C ASP A 304 -4.96 26.31 9.01
N ILE A 305 -3.66 26.62 9.00
CA ILE A 305 -2.76 26.18 7.94
C ILE A 305 -2.62 24.65 7.85
N ALA A 306 -2.84 23.90 8.95
CA ALA A 306 -2.83 22.44 8.91
C ALA A 306 -4.07 21.92 8.19
N SER A 307 -5.22 22.54 8.42
CA SER A 307 -6.49 22.24 7.75
C SER A 307 -6.43 22.46 6.24
N ILE A 308 -5.69 23.48 5.77
CA ILE A 308 -5.43 23.69 4.33
C ILE A 308 -4.71 22.50 3.75
N ARG A 309 -3.60 22.07 4.35
CA ARG A 309 -2.75 21.01 3.79
C ARG A 309 -3.48 19.68 3.70
N MET A 310 -4.33 19.40 4.69
CA MET A 310 -5.20 18.23 4.64
C MET A 310 -6.20 18.32 3.48
N ALA A 311 -6.77 19.51 3.23
CA ALA A 311 -7.66 19.74 2.11
C ALA A 311 -6.94 19.65 0.75
N GLU A 312 -5.76 20.27 0.60
CA GLU A 312 -4.93 20.21 -0.62
C GLU A 312 -4.59 18.75 -0.98
N ALA A 313 -4.08 17.98 -0.02
CA ALA A 313 -3.74 16.57 -0.24
C ALA A 313 -4.97 15.72 -0.65
N LEU A 314 -6.15 16.05 -0.12
CA LEU A 314 -7.38 15.37 -0.51
C LEU A 314 -7.83 15.72 -1.93
N ILE A 315 -7.70 16.99 -2.32
CA ILE A 315 -8.04 17.45 -3.68
C ILE A 315 -7.06 16.89 -4.70
N GLU A 316 -5.75 16.88 -4.43
CA GLU A 316 -4.75 16.27 -5.30
C GLU A 316 -5.06 14.80 -5.58
N LYS A 317 -5.47 14.05 -4.55
CA LYS A 317 -5.95 12.66 -4.72
C LYS A 317 -7.19 12.58 -5.60
N ALA A 318 -8.20 13.41 -5.35
CA ALA A 318 -9.43 13.41 -6.13
C ALA A 318 -9.19 13.76 -7.60
N ASP A 319 -8.32 14.73 -7.89
CA ASP A 319 -8.00 15.17 -9.24
C ASP A 319 -7.16 14.12 -10.00
N ALA A 320 -6.25 13.42 -9.31
CA ALA A 320 -5.52 12.28 -9.87
C ALA A 320 -6.45 11.15 -10.31
N MET A 321 -7.54 10.92 -9.56
CA MET A 321 -8.55 9.92 -9.88
C MET A 321 -9.45 10.32 -11.05
N ALA A 322 -9.79 11.60 -11.18
CA ALA A 322 -10.57 12.10 -12.31
C ALA A 322 -9.79 12.07 -13.63
N SER A 323 -8.45 12.01 -13.56
CA SER A 323 -7.54 12.03 -14.71
C SER A 323 -7.09 10.64 -15.18
N ALA A 324 -7.36 9.59 -14.41
CA ALA A 324 -6.95 8.21 -14.67
C ALA A 324 -7.84 7.51 -15.70
#